data_AF-A0A2N2HUJ3-F1
#
_entry.id   AF-A0A2N2HUJ3-F1
#
_cell.length_a   1.000
_cell.length_b   1.000
_cell.length_c   1.000
_cell.angle_alpha   90.00
_cell.angle_beta   90.00
_cell.angle_gamma   90.00
#
_symmetry.space_group_name_H-M   'P 1'
#
loop_
_entity.id
_entity.type
_entity.pdbx_description
1 polymer ?
#
loop_
_entity_poly.entity_id
_entity_poly.type
_entity_poly.pdbx_seq_one_letter_code
_entity_poly.pdbx_strand_id
1 'polypeptide(L)'
;MGLTDQYRSVADLPGTIPVFPLAGAILLPRGQLPLNIFEPRYLKMVDDALRGERIIGMVQPDGDEAILASQIPGKTPKLCAVGCAGRITS
;
A
#
# COMPACT_ATOMS: atom_id res chain seq x y z
N MET A 1 -0.76 -15.03 20.01
CA MET A 1 -1.75 -14.31 19.18
C MET A 1 -1.09 -14.01 17.84
N GLY A 2 -1.60 -14.54 16.73
CA GLY A 2 -0.99 -14.25 15.41
C GLY A 2 -1.23 -12.80 15.01
N LEU A 3 -0.33 -12.20 14.24
CA LEU A 3 -0.46 -10.81 13.76
C LEU A 3 -1.78 -10.54 13.04
N THR A 4 -2.37 -11.56 12.41
CA THR A 4 -3.62 -11.49 11.66
C THR A 4 -4.89 -11.54 12.53
N ASP A 5 -4.77 -11.79 13.84
CA ASP A 5 -5.93 -11.82 14.75
C ASP A 5 -6.49 -10.43 15.08
N GLN A 6 -5.74 -9.37 14.75
CA GLN A 6 -6.09 -7.98 15.03
C GLN A 6 -6.93 -7.31 13.94
N TYR A 7 -7.09 -7.93 12.76
CA TYR A 7 -7.81 -7.35 11.61
C TYR A 7 -8.94 -8.28 11.19
N ARG A 8 -10.02 -8.33 11.97
CA ARG A 8 -11.16 -9.24 11.76
C ARG A 8 -12.33 -8.56 11.05
N SER A 9 -12.42 -7.24 11.16
CA SER A 9 -13.48 -6.42 10.57
C SER A 9 -12.93 -5.13 9.99
N VAL A 10 -13.72 -4.47 9.15
CA VAL A 10 -13.36 -3.15 8.58
C VAL A 10 -13.19 -2.09 9.68
N ALA A 11 -13.87 -2.25 10.82
CA ALA A 11 -13.75 -1.34 11.96
C ALA A 11 -12.36 -1.39 12.64
N ASP A 12 -11.58 -2.44 12.37
CA ASP A 12 -10.21 -2.59 12.89
C ASP A 12 -9.17 -1.86 12.01
N LEU A 13 -9.61 -1.26 10.90
CA LEU A 13 -8.75 -0.51 9.98
C LEU A 13 -8.87 1.00 10.24
N PRO A 14 -7.79 1.77 9.97
CA PRO A 14 -7.86 3.22 10.00
C PRO A 14 -8.89 3.74 8.99
N GLY A 15 -9.57 4.84 9.32
CA GLY A 15 -10.51 5.50 8.39
C GLY A 15 -9.86 6.03 7.11
N THR A 16 -8.55 6.31 7.15
CA THR A 16 -7.75 6.75 6.00
C THR A 16 -6.40 6.05 6.03
N ILE A 17 -5.97 5.50 4.90
CA ILE A 17 -4.67 4.85 4.76
C ILE A 17 -3.90 5.41 3.56
N PRO A 18 -2.56 5.56 3.65
CA PRO A 18 -1.75 5.92 2.49
C PRO A 18 -1.77 4.78 1.47
N VAL A 19 -1.78 5.14 0.19
CA VAL A 19 -1.89 4.18 -0.92
C VAL A 19 -0.57 4.09 -1.67
N PHE A 20 -0.06 2.87 -1.79
CA PHE A 20 1.15 2.53 -2.53
C PHE A 20 0.77 1.87 -3.87
N PRO A 21 0.90 2.59 -4.99
CA PRO A 21 0.67 2.03 -6.32
C PRO A 21 1.82 1.09 -6.69
N LEU A 22 1.55 -0.21 -6.81
CA LEU A 22 2.54 -1.20 -7.22
C LEU A 22 2.11 -1.90 -8.51
N ALA A 23 2.86 -1.67 -9.58
CA ALA A 23 2.69 -2.39 -10.83
C ALA A 23 3.37 -3.77 -10.76
N GLY A 24 2.78 -4.77 -11.42
CA GLY A 24 3.42 -6.08 -11.59
C GLY A 24 3.39 -7.02 -10.37
N ALA A 25 2.84 -6.58 -9.24
CA ALA A 25 2.63 -7.43 -8.07
C ALA A 25 1.28 -7.15 -7.40
N ILE A 26 0.77 -8.14 -6.67
CA ILE A 26 -0.50 -8.08 -5.93
C ILE A 26 -0.24 -8.61 -4.52
N LEU A 27 -0.69 -7.86 -3.51
CA LEU A 27 -0.79 -8.36 -2.15
C LEU A 27 -2.15 -9.04 -1.97
N LEU A 28 -2.13 -10.31 -1.60
CA LEU A 28 -3.35 -11.04 -1.24
C LEU A 28 -3.59 -10.97 0.28
N PRO A 29 -4.85 -11.10 0.73
CA PRO A 29 -5.16 -11.15 2.15
C PRO A 29 -4.33 -12.22 2.87
N ARG A 30 -3.74 -11.85 4.01
CA ARG A 30 -2.85 -12.70 4.82
C ARG A 30 -1.55 -13.11 4.13
N GLY A 31 -1.29 -12.60 2.92
CA GLY A 31 -0.02 -12.77 2.22
C GLY A 31 1.09 -11.95 2.85
N GLN A 32 2.33 -12.28 2.50
CA GLN A 32 3.52 -11.51 2.82
C GLN A 32 4.20 -11.17 1.51
N LEU A 33 4.45 -9.88 1.27
CA LEU A 33 5.12 -9.41 0.07
C LEU A 33 6.33 -8.57 0.49
N PRO A 34 7.56 -9.05 0.29
CA PRO A 34 8.74 -8.22 0.50
C PRO A 34 8.76 -7.09 -0.52
N LEU A 35 8.94 -5.86 -0.05
CA LEU A 35 8.98 -4.67 -0.90
C LEU A 35 10.33 -3.98 -0.78
N ASN A 36 10.93 -3.67 -1.92
CA ASN A 36 12.11 -2.82 -1.99
C ASN A 36 11.65 -1.39 -2.24
N ILE A 37 11.83 -0.52 -1.25
CA ILE A 37 11.39 0.87 -1.31
C ILE A 37 12.63 1.76 -1.33
N PHE A 38 12.88 2.39 -2.47
CA PHE A 38 14.09 3.18 -2.70
C PHE A 38 13.78 4.62 -3.12
N GLU A 39 12.60 4.90 -3.68
CA GLU A 39 12.26 6.26 -4.08
C GLU A 39 11.96 7.16 -2.87
N PRO A 40 12.51 8.40 -2.81
CA PRO A 40 12.36 9.29 -1.66
C PRO A 40 10.91 9.56 -1.23
N ARG A 41 9.98 9.66 -2.18
CA ARG A 41 8.55 9.87 -1.89
C ARG A 41 7.90 8.68 -1.20
N TYR A 42 8.29 7.46 -1.57
CA TYR A 42 7.75 6.24 -0.98
C TYR A 42 8.40 5.94 0.35
N LEU A 43 9.69 6.26 0.51
CA LEU A 43 10.35 6.26 1.83
C LEU A 43 9.62 7.18 2.81
N LYS A 44 9.32 8.42 2.40
CA LYS A 44 8.55 9.36 3.24
C LYS A 44 7.16 8.82 3.59
N MET A 45 6.44 8.27 2.63
CA MET A 45 5.12 7.65 2.86
C MET A 45 5.20 6.49 3.86
N VAL A 46 6.22 5.64 3.74
CA VAL A 46 6.45 4.50 4.65
C VAL A 46 6.82 4.99 6.05
N ASP A 47 7.70 5.98 6.17
CA ASP A 47 8.04 6.61 7.45
C ASP A 47 6.81 7.17 8.15
N ASP A 48 5.94 7.87 7.41
CA ASP A 48 4.70 8.42 7.92
C ASP A 48 3.73 7.30 8.36
N ALA A 49 3.62 6.23 7.59
CA ALA A 49 2.83 5.05 7.96
C ALA A 49 3.39 4.34 9.21
N LEU A 50 4.72 4.23 9.33
CA LEU A 50 5.42 3.60 10.45
C LEU A 50 5.22 4.35 11.78
N ARG A 51 5.09 5.69 11.72
CA ARG A 51 4.75 6.54 12.87
C ARG A 51 3.30 6.39 13.32
N GLY A 52 2.40 6.01 12.40
CA GLY A 52 0.99 5.79 12.67
C GLY A 52 0.65 4.31 12.92
N GLU A 53 -0.45 3.86 12.33
CA GLU A 53 -1.00 2.51 12.53
C GLU A 53 -0.28 1.42 11.72
N ARG A 54 0.72 1.80 10.91
CA ARG A 54 1.53 0.91 10.05
C ARG A 54 0.73 0.19 8.98
N ILE A 55 -0.44 0.71 8.61
CA ILE A 55 -1.27 0.19 7.53
C ILE A 55 -1.03 1.00 6.27
N ILE A 56 -0.87 0.30 5.15
CA ILE A 56 -0.79 0.86 3.80
C ILE A 56 -1.79 0.14 2.89
N GLY A 57 -2.38 0.86 1.94
CA GLY A 57 -3.18 0.28 0.87
C GLY A 57 -2.30 -0.07 -0.31
N MET A 58 -2.26 -1.35 -0.70
CA MET A 58 -1.58 -1.80 -1.91
C MET A 58 -2.59 -1.98 -3.04
N VAL A 59 -2.37 -1.28 -4.15
CA VAL A 59 -3.28 -1.32 -5.29
C VAL A 59 -2.51 -1.16 -6.59
N GLN A 60 -3.01 -1.78 -7.66
CA GLN A 60 -2.40 -1.67 -8.96
C GLN A 60 -2.85 -0.39 -9.68
N PRO A 61 -1.96 0.27 -10.44
CA PRO A 61 -2.36 1.29 -11.40
C PRO A 61 -3.26 0.69 -12.49
N ASP A 62 -4.26 1.44 -12.93
CA ASP A 62 -5.23 1.04 -13.95
C ASP A 62 -4.67 1.30 -15.36
N GLY A 63 -3.95 0.32 -15.90
CA GLY A 63 -3.38 0.34 -17.25
C GLY A 63 -2.02 1.02 -17.39
N ASP A 64 -1.45 0.96 -18.60
CA ASP A 64 -0.07 1.37 -18.88
C ASP A 64 0.19 2.86 -18.61
N GLU A 65 -0.76 3.73 -18.97
CA GLU A 65 -0.65 5.16 -18.69
C GLU A 65 -0.57 5.46 -17.20
N ALA A 66 -1.31 4.71 -16.38
CA ALA A 66 -1.30 4.85 -14.93
C ALA A 66 0.01 4.30 -14.33
N ILE A 67 0.57 3.23 -14.89
CA ILE A 67 1.89 2.72 -14.50
C ILE A 67 2.97 3.77 -14.77
N LEU A 68 2.94 4.42 -15.94
CA LEU A 68 3.87 5.51 -16.26
C LEU A 68 3.65 6.71 -15.33
N ALA A 69 2.40 7.07 -15.07
CA ALA A 69 2.06 8.16 -14.16
C ALA A 69 2.50 7.90 -12.72
N SER A 70 2.46 6.65 -12.24
CA SER A 70 2.87 6.31 -10.88
C SER A 70 4.37 6.53 -10.67
N GLN A 71 5.18 6.49 -11.73
CA GLN A 71 6.64 6.74 -11.69
C GLN A 71 7.01 8.22 -11.71
N ILE A 72 6.05 9.11 -12.01
CA ILE A 72 6.30 10.56 -12.09
C ILE A 72 5.99 11.22 -10.74
N PRO A 73 6.97 11.89 -10.10
CA PRO A 73 6.73 12.63 -8.86
C PRO A 73 5.63 13.69 -9.02
N GLY A 74 4.70 13.74 -8.07
CA GLY A 74 3.60 14.72 -8.06
C GLY A 74 2.40 14.37 -8.95
N LYS A 75 2.47 13.28 -9.73
CA LYS A 75 1.33 12.80 -10.52
C LYS A 75 0.58 11.71 -9.77
N THR A 76 -0.74 11.78 -9.76
CA THR A 76 -1.61 10.75 -9.18
C THR A 76 -2.04 9.78 -10.28
N PRO A 77 -1.59 8.51 -10.27
CA PRO A 77 -2.03 7.53 -11.23
C PRO A 77 -3.49 7.14 -10.99
N LYS A 78 -4.20 6.76 -12.05
CA LYS A 78 -5.50 6.10 -11.91
C LYS A 78 -5.26 4.72 -11.30
N LEU A 79 -6.08 4.30 -10.34
CA LEU A 79 -5.90 3.06 -9.61
C LEU A 79 -7.06 2.10 -9.90
N CYS A 80 -6.78 0.81 -9.81
CA CYS A 80 -7.82 -0.20 -9.82
C CYS A 80 -8.79 0.00 -8.65
N ALA A 81 -10.06 -0.38 -8.85
CA ALA A 81 -11.10 -0.21 -7.84
C ALA A 81 -10.90 -1.10 -6.58
N VAL A 82 -10.08 -2.14 -6.70
CA VAL A 82 -9.84 -3.11 -5.63
C VAL A 82 -8.33 -3.23 -5.38
N GLY A 83 -7.96 -3.17 -4.11
CA GLY A 83 -6.61 -3.40 -3.61
C GLY A 83 -6.65 -4.16 -2.28
N CYS A 84 -5.52 -4.24 -1.59
CA CYS A 84 -5.39 -4.92 -0.31
C CYS A 84 -4.74 -4.01 0.72
N ALA A 85 -5.32 -3.91 1.92
CA ALA A 85 -4.63 -3.32 3.06
C ALA A 85 -3.53 -4.28 3.55
N GLY A 86 -2.33 -3.74 3.76
CA GLY A 86 -1.17 -4.45 4.28
C GLY A 86 -0.61 -3.75 5.51
N ARG A 87 -0.17 -4.52 6.49
CA ARG A 87 0.56 -4.01 7.65
C ARG A 87 2.06 -4.08 7.37
N ILE A 88 2.79 -3.00 7.63
CA ILE A 88 4.25 -2.98 7.60
C ILE A 88 4.76 -3.65 8.88
N THR A 89 5.52 -4.72 8.73
CA THR A 89 6.02 -5.54 9.85
C THR A 89 7.51 -5.34 10.15
N SER A 90 8.29 -4.88 9.17
CA SER A 90 9.76 -4.80 9.23
C SER A 90 10.25 -3.55 8.54
#